data_AF-A0A0L7LN86-F1
#
_entry.id   AF-A0A0L7LN86-F1
#
_cell.length_a   1.000
_cell.length_b   1.000
_cell.length_c   1.000
_cell.angle_alpha   90.00
_cell.angle_beta   90.00
_cell.angle_gamma   90.00
#
_symmetry.space_group_name_H-M   'P 1'
#
loop_
_entity.id
_entity.type
_entity.pdbx_description
1 polymer ?
#
loop_
_entity_poly.entity_id
_entity_poly.type
_entity_poly.pdbx_seq_one_letter_code
_entity_poly.pdbx_strand_id
1 'polypeptide(L)'
;MGRYSKEPDNPAKSCKARGSNLRVHFKNTYETAMAIRKLPLRRAVRYLKNVTEKKECIPFRRFNGGVGRCAQAKQFGTTQGRWPKKSAEFLLQLLRNAESNADYKGLDVDRLVIDHIQ
;
A
#
# COMPACT_ATOMS: atom_id res chain seq x y z
N MET A 1 6.51 -21.32 8.84
CA MET A 1 6.16 -20.38 7.74
C MET A 1 4.76 -19.83 8.01
N GLY A 2 4.54 -18.51 7.99
CA GLY A 2 3.21 -17.96 8.33
C GLY A 2 2.15 -18.26 7.27
N ARG A 3 0.92 -18.59 7.66
CA ARG A 3 -0.22 -18.75 6.72
C ARG A 3 -0.77 -17.39 6.30
N TYR A 4 -1.11 -17.19 5.03
CA TYR A 4 -1.80 -15.99 4.57
C TYR A 4 -3.29 -16.11 4.92
N SER A 5 -3.95 -14.97 5.15
CA SER A 5 -5.39 -14.93 5.45
C SER A 5 -6.26 -15.15 4.22
N LYS A 6 -5.74 -14.77 3.05
CA LYS A 6 -6.40 -14.94 1.76
C LYS A 6 -5.47 -15.68 0.80
N GLU A 7 -6.01 -16.71 0.17
CA GLU A 7 -5.38 -17.41 -0.93
C GLU A 7 -5.85 -16.82 -2.26
N PRO A 8 -4.96 -16.66 -3.25
CA PRO A 8 -5.33 -16.19 -4.57
C PRO A 8 -6.08 -17.30 -5.33
N ASP A 9 -7.09 -16.91 -6.10
CA ASP A 9 -7.89 -17.84 -6.90
C ASP A 9 -7.01 -18.59 -7.93
N ASN A 10 -5.98 -17.91 -8.45
CA ASN A 10 -4.98 -18.52 -9.32
C ASN A 10 -3.55 -18.30 -8.78
N PRO A 11 -2.94 -19.32 -8.15
CA PRO A 11 -1.58 -19.23 -7.60
C PRO A 11 -0.48 -19.01 -8.64
N ALA A 12 -0.69 -19.48 -9.88
CA ALA A 12 0.27 -19.32 -10.96
C ALA A 12 0.32 -17.88 -11.47
N LYS A 13 -0.83 -17.20 -11.49
CA LYS A 13 -0.96 -15.80 -11.92
C LYS A 13 -0.84 -14.78 -10.78
N SER A 14 -0.39 -15.21 -9.60
CA SER A 14 -0.34 -14.36 -8.40
C SER A 14 1.01 -14.44 -7.69
N CYS A 15 1.47 -13.32 -7.16
CA CYS A 15 2.63 -13.23 -6.28
C CYS A 15 2.22 -12.85 -4.86
N LYS A 16 3.02 -13.23 -3.86
CA LYS A 16 2.81 -12.90 -2.45
C LYS A 16 4.07 -12.27 -1.87
N ALA A 17 3.90 -11.33 -0.95
CA ALA A 17 4.98 -10.76 -0.16
C ALA A 17 4.49 -10.55 1.27
N ARG A 18 5.40 -10.63 2.25
CA ARG A 18 5.10 -10.43 3.67
C ARG A 18 6.27 -9.76 4.37
N GLY A 19 5.96 -8.82 5.27
CA GLY A 19 6.84 -8.35 6.33
C GLY A 19 6.21 -8.63 7.69
N SER A 20 6.99 -9.13 8.63
CA SER A 20 6.54 -9.42 10.00
C SER A 20 7.33 -8.59 11.00
N ASN A 21 6.71 -8.22 12.14
CA ASN A 21 7.36 -7.49 13.23
C ASN A 21 8.04 -6.18 12.79
N LEU A 22 7.43 -5.46 11.85
CA LEU A 22 7.95 -4.19 11.34
C LEU A 22 7.81 -3.09 12.40
N ARG A 23 8.89 -2.32 12.63
CA ARG A 23 8.91 -1.20 13.57
C ARG A 23 8.25 0.06 12.99
N VAL A 24 6.95 -0.03 12.71
CA VAL A 24 6.12 1.04 12.15
C VAL A 24 4.87 1.26 12.99
N HIS A 25 4.29 2.46 12.88
CA HIS A 25 3.04 2.74 13.56
C HIS A 25 1.89 2.00 12.85
N PHE A 26 1.22 1.10 13.58
CA PHE A 26 0.15 0.26 13.04
C PHE A 26 -0.94 1.07 12.32
N LYS A 27 -1.55 2.05 13.01
CA LYS A 27 -2.69 2.82 12.46
C LYS A 27 -2.35 3.56 11.16
N ASN A 28 -1.19 4.21 11.08
CA ASN A 28 -0.74 4.91 9.88
C ASN A 28 -0.49 3.94 8.73
N THR A 29 0.08 2.78 9.03
CA THR A 29 0.39 1.76 8.03
C THR A 29 -0.91 1.14 7.49
N TYR A 30 -1.91 0.93 8.35
CA TYR A 30 -3.23 0.45 7.94
C TYR A 30 -3.91 1.40 6.94
N GLU A 31 -3.97 2.70 7.24
CA GLU A 31 -4.58 3.68 6.33
C GLU A 31 -3.80 3.78 5.01
N THR A 32 -2.46 3.71 5.08
CA THR A 32 -1.60 3.72 3.88
C THR A 32 -1.82 2.48 3.01
N ALA A 33 -1.90 1.31 3.64
CA ALA A 33 -2.15 0.03 2.98
C ALA A 33 -3.53 0.02 2.32
N MET A 34 -4.56 0.52 3.01
CA MET A 34 -5.90 0.61 2.45
C MET A 34 -5.98 1.57 1.25
N ALA A 35 -5.20 2.65 1.26
CA ALA A 35 -5.15 3.61 0.16
C ALA A 35 -4.56 3.03 -1.14
N ILE A 36 -3.66 2.04 -1.05
CA ILE A 36 -3.07 1.37 -2.24
C ILE A 36 -3.83 0.15 -2.72
N ARG A 37 -4.85 -0.29 -1.98
CA ARG A 37 -5.63 -1.48 -2.33
C ARG A 37 -6.36 -1.24 -3.66
N LYS A 38 -6.41 -2.26 -4.52
CA LYS A 38 -7.01 -2.24 -5.87
C LYS A 38 -6.31 -1.32 -6.87
N LEU A 39 -5.16 -0.74 -6.53
CA LEU A 39 -4.36 0.01 -7.50
C LEU A 39 -3.46 -0.92 -8.33
N PRO A 40 -3.19 -0.57 -9.60
CA PRO A 40 -2.08 -1.14 -10.34
C PRO A 40 -0.75 -0.91 -9.61
N LEU A 41 0.16 -1.89 -9.68
CA LEU A 41 1.43 -1.85 -8.95
C LEU A 41 2.23 -0.57 -9.24
N ARG A 42 2.34 -0.19 -10.54
CA ARG A 42 3.03 1.03 -10.98
C ARG A 42 2.41 2.29 -10.37
N ARG A 43 1.07 2.38 -10.33
CA ARG A 43 0.37 3.54 -9.72
C ARG A 43 0.59 3.56 -8.22
N ALA A 44 0.55 2.41 -7.54
CA ALA A 44 0.79 2.31 -6.11
C ALA A 44 2.21 2.77 -5.73
N VAL A 45 3.23 2.34 -6.47
CA VAL A 45 4.63 2.78 -6.27
C VAL A 45 4.75 4.30 -6.45
N ARG A 46 4.19 4.84 -7.54
CA ARG A 46 4.19 6.29 -7.79
C ARG A 46 3.45 7.05 -6.68
N TYR A 47 2.30 6.54 -6.25
CA TYR A 47 1.51 7.15 -5.19
C TYR A 47 2.28 7.22 -3.87
N LEU A 48 2.92 6.12 -3.45
CA LEU A 48 3.70 6.11 -2.21
C LEU A 48 4.92 7.05 -2.27
N LYS A 49 5.59 7.18 -3.43
CA LYS A 49 6.65 8.18 -3.63
C LYS A 49 6.10 9.61 -3.52
N ASN A 50 4.94 9.88 -4.12
CA ASN A 50 4.29 11.19 -4.01
C ASN A 50 3.88 11.51 -2.56
N VAL A 51 3.51 10.51 -1.76
CA VAL A 51 3.25 10.68 -0.31
C VAL A 51 4.53 11.07 0.42
N THR A 52 5.68 10.45 0.11
CA THR A 52 6.96 10.82 0.73
C THR A 52 7.38 12.26 0.40
N GLU A 53 7.02 12.74 -0.79
CA GLU A 53 7.25 14.11 -1.27
C GLU A 53 6.14 15.10 -0.85
N LYS A 54 5.12 14.63 -0.13
CA LYS A 54 3.92 15.40 0.29
C LYS A 54 3.08 15.98 -0.85
N LYS A 55 3.20 15.43 -2.06
CA LYS A 55 2.41 15.82 -3.24
C LYS A 55 1.01 15.21 -3.23
N GLU A 56 0.86 14.01 -2.68
CA GLU A 56 -0.43 13.35 -2.50
C GLU A 56 -0.57 12.91 -1.04
N CYS A 57 -1.74 13.09 -0.42
CA CYS A 57 -1.97 12.72 0.97
C CYS A 57 -2.63 11.35 1.08
N ILE A 58 -2.43 10.69 2.22
CA ILE A 58 -3.15 9.46 2.54
C ILE A 58 -4.45 9.82 3.27
N PRO A 59 -5.60 9.36 2.78
CA PRO A 59 -6.87 9.56 3.49
C PRO A 59 -6.88 8.72 4.76
N PHE A 60 -7.22 9.34 5.90
CA PHE A 60 -7.43 8.63 7.15
C PHE A 60 -8.94 8.45 7.35
N ARG A 61 -9.40 7.20 7.37
CA ARG A 61 -10.84 6.86 7.47
C ARG A 61 -11.21 6.19 8.78
N ARG A 62 -10.47 5.14 9.18
CA ARG A 62 -10.77 4.35 10.39
C ARG A 62 -10.13 4.98 11.62
N PHE A 63 -8.88 5.41 11.49
CA PHE A 63 -8.09 5.97 12.60
C PHE A 63 -7.93 7.48 12.45
N ASN A 64 -9.04 8.20 12.40
CA ASN A 64 -9.08 9.63 12.07
C ASN A 64 -9.21 10.58 13.29
N GLY A 65 -9.10 10.07 14.51
CA GLY A 65 -9.14 10.88 15.74
C GLY A 65 -8.00 11.90 15.79
N GLY A 66 -8.34 13.19 15.87
CA GLY A 66 -7.37 14.30 15.93
C GLY A 66 -6.56 14.52 14.64
N VAL A 67 -6.99 13.96 13.50
CA VAL A 67 -6.29 14.15 12.23
C VAL A 67 -6.69 15.49 11.61
N GLY A 68 -5.69 16.30 11.26
CA GLY A 68 -5.86 17.58 10.59
C GLY A 68 -6.52 17.44 9.22
N ARG A 69 -7.19 18.50 8.78
CA ARG A 69 -7.82 18.56 7.45
C ARG A 69 -6.78 18.91 6.39
N CYS A 70 -6.91 18.30 5.21
CA CYS A 70 -6.00 18.53 4.09
C CYS A 70 -6.79 18.71 2.79
N ALA A 71 -6.48 19.73 2.00
CA ALA A 71 -7.14 19.97 0.71
C ALA A 71 -6.95 18.80 -0.28
N GLN A 72 -5.79 18.12 -0.22
CA GLN A 72 -5.49 16.95 -1.06
C GLN A 72 -6.41 15.75 -0.75
N ALA A 73 -7.04 15.70 0.43
CA ALA A 73 -7.93 14.61 0.81
C ALA A 73 -9.26 14.65 0.04
N LYS A 74 -9.60 15.80 -0.56
CA LYS A 74 -10.81 16.00 -1.36
C LYS A 74 -10.95 14.97 -2.48
N GLN A 75 -9.84 14.57 -3.12
CA GLN A 75 -9.84 13.56 -4.18
C GLN A 75 -10.33 12.18 -3.70
N PHE A 76 -10.23 11.90 -2.40
CA PHE A 76 -10.61 10.63 -1.79
C PHE A 76 -11.99 10.70 -1.10
N GLY A 77 -12.73 11.80 -1.28
CA GLY A 77 -14.01 12.04 -0.63
C GLY A 77 -13.91 12.22 0.89
N THR A 78 -12.73 12.58 1.41
CA THR A 78 -12.53 12.83 2.84
C THR A 78 -11.96 14.23 3.07
N THR A 79 -12.12 14.75 4.29
CA THR A 79 -11.51 16.02 4.68
C THR A 79 -10.16 15.83 5.38
N GLN A 80 -9.88 14.62 5.88
CA GLN A 80 -8.76 14.32 6.78
C GLN A 80 -7.71 13.44 6.08
N GLY A 81 -6.46 13.88 6.13
CA GLY A 81 -5.34 13.14 5.54
C GLY A 81 -3.99 13.56 6.09
N ARG A 82 -2.99 12.66 5.96
CA ARG A 82 -1.60 12.90 6.40
C ARG A 82 -0.60 12.28 5.42
N TRP A 83 0.69 12.54 5.66
CA TRP A 83 1.81 11.96 4.92
C TRP A 83 2.70 11.10 5.82
N PRO A 84 2.32 9.85 6.14
CA PRO A 84 3.11 8.97 7.00
C PRO A 84 4.32 8.40 6.23
N LYS A 85 5.41 9.18 6.17
CA LYS A 85 6.64 8.85 5.44
C LYS A 85 7.18 7.45 5.74
N LYS A 86 7.34 7.11 7.03
CA LYS A 86 7.87 5.81 7.46
C LYS A 86 7.02 4.63 6.93
N SER A 87 5.69 4.72 7.05
CA SER A 87 4.79 3.67 6.57
C SER A 87 4.84 3.52 5.05
N ALA A 88 4.93 4.64 4.31
CA ALA A 88 5.04 4.62 2.86
C ALA A 88 6.36 3.97 2.39
N GLU A 89 7.49 4.27 3.03
CA GLU A 89 8.79 3.67 2.72
C GLU A 89 8.81 2.15 2.91
N PHE A 90 8.24 1.65 4.01
CA PHE A 90 8.16 0.20 4.24
C PHE A 90 7.24 -0.49 3.23
N LEU A 91 6.11 0.12 2.88
CA LEU A 91 5.23 -0.44 1.85
C LEU A 91 5.88 -0.43 0.47
N LEU A 92 6.68 0.58 0.13
CA LEU A 92 7.49 0.58 -1.09
C LEU A 92 8.47 -0.59 -1.13
N GLN A 93 9.16 -0.87 -0.02
CA GLN A 93 10.06 -2.03 0.07
C GLN A 93 9.30 -3.36 -0.10
N LEU A 94 8.10 -3.47 0.48
CA LEU A 94 7.26 -4.65 0.34
C LEU A 94 6.79 -4.86 -1.11
N LEU A 95 6.37 -3.78 -1.78
CA LEU A 95 5.94 -3.83 -3.18
C LEU A 95 7.10 -4.18 -4.13
N ARG A 96 8.32 -3.68 -3.86
CA ARG A 96 9.51 -4.05 -4.63
C ARG A 96 9.83 -5.54 -4.50
N ASN A 97 9.66 -6.12 -3.31
CA ASN A 97 9.81 -7.56 -3.11
C ASN A 97 8.72 -8.34 -3.88
N ALA A 98 7.47 -7.87 -3.85
CA ALA A 98 6.39 -8.48 -4.63
C ALA A 98 6.66 -8.43 -6.15
N GLU A 99 7.21 -7.32 -6.65
CA GLU A 99 7.65 -7.15 -8.04
C GLU A 99 8.73 -8.17 -8.42
N SER A 100 9.79 -8.31 -7.61
CA SER A 100 10.83 -9.32 -7.85
C SER A 100 10.29 -10.74 -7.82
N ASN A 101 9.32 -11.05 -6.96
CA ASN A 101 8.68 -12.37 -6.94
C ASN A 101 7.79 -12.63 -8.16
N ALA A 102 7.20 -11.58 -8.73
CA ALA A 102 6.40 -11.69 -9.94
C ALA A 102 7.29 -11.91 -11.17
N ASP A 103 8.40 -11.18 -11.25
CA ASP A 103 9.41 -11.33 -12.30
C ASP A 103 10.03 -12.74 -12.30
N TYR A 104 10.36 -13.26 -11.11
CA TYR A 104 10.83 -14.64 -10.95
C TYR A 104 9.81 -15.68 -11.45
N LYS A 105 8.51 -15.38 -11.38
CA LYS A 105 7.44 -16.23 -11.90
C LYS A 105 7.14 -16.01 -13.39
N GLY A 106 7.83 -15.09 -14.06
CA GLY A 106 7.58 -14.71 -15.45
C GLY A 106 6.24 -13.99 -15.67
N LEU A 107 5.72 -13.31 -14.64
CA LEU A 107 4.49 -12.53 -14.74
C LEU A 107 4.77 -11.14 -15.30
N ASP A 108 3.86 -10.64 -16.14
CA ASP A 108 3.92 -9.26 -16.64
C ASP A 108 3.66 -8.26 -15.50
N VAL A 109 4.74 -7.59 -15.08
CA VAL A 109 4.75 -6.63 -13.97
C VAL A 109 3.81 -5.45 -14.21
N ASP A 110 3.62 -5.04 -15.46
CA ASP A 110 2.83 -3.85 -15.79
C ASP A 110 1.32 -4.09 -15.65
N ARG A 111 0.90 -5.37 -15.70
CA ARG A 111 -0.50 -5.79 -15.51
C ARG A 111 -0.84 -6.19 -14.08
N LEU A 112 0.12 -6.12 -13.16
CA LEU A 112 -0.12 -6.50 -11.76
C LEU A 112 -0.98 -5.47 -11.03
N VAL A 113 -1.95 -6.00 -10.27
CA VAL A 113 -2.87 -5.22 -9.43
C VAL A 113 -2.82 -5.74 -7.99
N ILE A 114 -2.86 -4.83 -7.02
CA ILE A 114 -2.88 -5.18 -5.60
C ILE A 114 -4.31 -5.60 -5.21
N ASP A 115 -4.55 -6.90 -5.06
CA ASP A 115 -5.87 -7.40 -4.69
C ASP A 115 -6.15 -7.32 -3.18
N HIS A 116 -5.22 -7.82 -2.39
CA HIS A 116 -5.37 -7.99 -0.94
C HIS A 116 -4.16 -7.47 -0.17
N ILE A 117 -4.43 -6.79 0.95
CA ILE A 117 -3.43 -6.28 1.87
C ILE A 117 -3.96 -6.36 3.30
N GLN A 118 -3.09 -6.73 4.23
CA GLN A 118 -3.38 -6.88 5.66
C GLN A 118 -2.20 -6.44 6.51
#